data_AF-Q4C4R8-F1
#
_entry.id   AF-Q4C4R8-F1
#
_cell.length_a   1.000
_cell.length_b   1.000
_cell.length_c   1.000
_cell.angle_alpha   90.00
_cell.angle_beta   90.00
_cell.angle_gamma   90.00
#
_symmetry.space_group_name_H-M   'P 1'
#
loop_
_entity.id
_entity.type
_entity.pdbx_description
1 polymer ?
#
loop_
_entity_poly.entity_id
_entity_poly.type
_entity_poly.pdbx_seq_one_letter_code
_entity_poly.pdbx_strand_id
1 'polypeptide(L)'
;MDLITSQDGDIPLFVRAGDGNESDKAVFGKVLVEFKKQIKFDSIMVCDSALYGQENLQLIQHLKWITRVPMTIKKAKELVQNIEVEEVKDEDKEKRSDLNLESYTWKEEIVTYGGIKQTWLIVLSEKRQKSDLEKLEKQLSQEEKKSQKFLKEIQSEEFEHPQAARYKLKAINKKLRLLEIKEVELIETYSKKKEKIYKMISLIIKKDEEISRKTKEAGKFILATNLVEENKLEASEILITYKNQQSTERGFRFLKDPLFFTDSFFVEKPERIETMLFLMSLCLLIYNLGQRELRNCLKRVKKGINNQVGKVTLRPTLRWIFQCFKGIHYVILNGVKQIVNLTEERRFILSLLPASCERYYL
;
A
#
# COMPACT_ATOMS: atom_id res chain seq x y z
N MET A 1 -15.55 0.61 5.07
CA MET A 1 -16.04 0.29 3.71
C MET A 1 -15.10 -0.73 3.12
N ASP A 2 -15.63 -1.84 2.63
CA ASP A 2 -14.86 -2.86 1.90
C ASP A 2 -15.19 -2.82 0.42
N LEU A 3 -14.18 -3.09 -0.42
CA LEU A 3 -14.28 -3.05 -1.87
C LEU A 3 -13.49 -4.22 -2.47
N ILE A 4 -14.13 -4.99 -3.35
CA ILE A 4 -13.46 -6.01 -4.17
C ILE A 4 -13.57 -5.58 -5.62
N THR A 5 -12.44 -5.58 -6.33
CA THR A 5 -12.38 -5.19 -7.75
C THR A 5 -11.77 -6.29 -8.62
N SER A 6 -12.11 -6.31 -9.91
CA SER A 6 -11.40 -7.11 -10.89
C SER A 6 -9.97 -6.59 -11.12
N GLN A 7 -9.06 -7.48 -11.49
CA GLN A 7 -7.72 -7.11 -11.93
C GLN A 7 -7.73 -6.45 -13.32
N ASP A 8 -8.65 -6.88 -14.19
CA ASP A 8 -8.85 -6.27 -15.51
C ASP A 8 -9.78 -5.05 -15.42
N GLY A 9 -9.17 -3.88 -15.27
CA GLY A 9 -9.87 -2.58 -15.36
C GLY A 9 -10.49 -2.07 -14.06
N ASP A 10 -10.09 -2.62 -12.91
CA ASP A 10 -10.48 -2.16 -11.58
C ASP A 10 -12.01 -2.19 -11.34
N ILE A 11 -12.74 -3.10 -11.99
CA ILE A 11 -14.21 -3.10 -11.96
C ILE A 11 -14.69 -3.49 -10.57
N PRO A 12 -15.47 -2.65 -9.87
CA PRO A 12 -16.01 -2.99 -8.56
C PRO A 12 -17.02 -4.15 -8.69
N LEU A 13 -16.74 -5.26 -8.01
CA LEU A 13 -17.57 -6.45 -7.98
C LEU A 13 -18.37 -6.58 -6.67
N PHE A 14 -17.87 -5.96 -5.60
CA PHE A 14 -18.51 -6.00 -4.29
C PHE A 14 -18.17 -4.75 -3.49
N VAL A 15 -19.17 -4.23 -2.78
CA VAL A 15 -19.02 -3.13 -1.82
C VAL A 15 -19.80 -3.43 -0.57
N ARG A 16 -19.19 -3.15 0.58
CA ARG A 16 -19.85 -3.22 1.89
C ARG A 16 -19.65 -1.92 2.67
N ALA A 17 -20.74 -1.38 3.22
CA ALA A 17 -20.68 -0.43 4.32
C ALA A 17 -20.35 -1.22 5.60
N GLY A 18 -19.15 -1.04 6.14
CA GLY A 18 -18.75 -1.62 7.42
C GLY A 18 -18.91 -0.58 8.53
N ASP A 19 -19.03 -1.04 9.77
CA ASP A 19 -19.03 -0.18 10.96
C ASP A 19 -17.62 0.42 11.16
N GLY A 20 -17.54 1.68 11.60
CA GLY A 20 -16.28 2.35 11.92
C GLY A 20 -15.50 1.68 13.06
N ASN A 21 -16.16 0.86 13.87
CA ASN A 21 -15.54 0.09 14.95
C ASN A 21 -15.06 -1.31 14.51
N GLU A 22 -15.36 -1.74 13.28
CA GLU A 22 -14.89 -3.04 12.79
C GLU A 22 -13.39 -3.02 12.50
N SER A 23 -12.70 -4.10 12.90
CA SER A 23 -11.31 -4.31 12.51
C SER A 23 -11.26 -5.08 11.19
N ASP A 24 -10.57 -4.54 10.19
CA ASP A 24 -10.30 -5.20 8.90
C ASP A 24 -9.83 -6.66 9.09
N LYS A 25 -8.95 -6.88 10.07
CA LYS A 25 -8.40 -8.21 10.40
C LYS A 25 -9.46 -9.21 10.85
N ALA A 26 -10.56 -8.78 11.46
CA ALA A 26 -11.61 -9.66 11.95
C ALA A 26 -12.67 -9.98 10.87
N VAL A 27 -12.75 -9.16 9.83
CA VAL A 27 -13.90 -9.18 8.90
C VAL A 27 -13.54 -9.67 7.51
N PHE A 28 -12.29 -9.47 7.05
CA PHE A 28 -11.89 -9.81 5.68
C PHE A 28 -12.12 -11.28 5.32
N GLY A 29 -11.84 -12.22 6.22
CA GLY A 29 -12.09 -13.65 5.97
C GLY A 29 -13.57 -13.93 5.69
N LYS A 30 -14.48 -13.34 6.47
CA LYS A 30 -15.93 -13.50 6.30
C LYS A 30 -16.43 -12.86 5.00
N VAL A 31 -15.91 -11.67 4.68
CA VAL A 31 -16.26 -10.96 3.44
C VAL A 31 -15.89 -11.78 2.20
N LEU A 32 -14.72 -12.40 2.17
CA LEU A 32 -14.30 -13.23 1.03
C LEU A 32 -15.16 -14.48 0.88
N VAL A 33 -15.52 -15.13 1.98
CA VAL A 33 -16.42 -16.30 1.96
C VAL A 33 -17.80 -15.90 1.43
N GLU A 34 -18.34 -14.79 1.91
CA GLU A 34 -19.66 -14.31 1.48
C GLU A 34 -19.67 -13.88 0.01
N PHE A 35 -18.63 -13.15 -0.41
CA PHE A 35 -18.42 -12.80 -1.81
C PHE A 35 -18.38 -14.03 -2.71
N LYS A 36 -17.67 -15.10 -2.29
CA LYS A 36 -17.58 -16.32 -3.09
C LYS A 36 -18.91 -17.05 -3.23
N LYS A 37 -19.80 -16.99 -2.23
CA LYS A 37 -21.15 -17.58 -2.36
C LYS A 37 -21.97 -16.90 -3.45
N GLN A 38 -21.77 -15.59 -3.63
CA GLN A 38 -22.52 -14.78 -4.58
C GLN A 38 -22.00 -14.90 -6.01
N ILE A 39 -20.74 -15.32 -6.20
CA ILE A 39 -20.11 -15.34 -7.52
C ILE A 39 -19.46 -16.68 -7.88
N LYS A 40 -19.80 -17.18 -9.08
CA LYS A 40 -19.29 -18.42 -9.67
C LYS A 40 -18.24 -18.15 -10.77
N PHE A 41 -17.03 -17.75 -10.37
CA PHE A 41 -15.85 -17.81 -11.24
C PHE A 41 -14.65 -18.37 -10.47
N ASP A 42 -13.71 -19.01 -11.16
CA ASP A 42 -12.42 -19.37 -10.58
C ASP A 42 -11.52 -18.13 -10.51
N SER A 43 -10.97 -17.83 -9.33
CA SER A 43 -10.22 -16.60 -9.09
C SER A 43 -9.29 -16.72 -7.91
N ILE A 44 -8.21 -15.93 -7.95
CA ILE A 44 -7.28 -15.76 -6.86
C ILE A 44 -7.62 -14.46 -6.12
N MET A 45 -7.91 -14.57 -4.82
CA MET A 45 -8.20 -13.42 -3.96
C MET A 45 -6.89 -12.76 -3.52
N VAL A 46 -6.71 -11.49 -3.85
CA VAL A 46 -5.49 -10.73 -3.51
C VAL A 46 -5.81 -9.71 -2.43
N CYS A 47 -5.15 -9.84 -1.27
CA CYS A 47 -5.41 -8.97 -0.12
C CYS A 47 -4.12 -8.44 0.51
N ASP A 48 -4.24 -7.36 1.28
CA ASP A 48 -3.15 -6.82 2.07
C ASP A 48 -2.82 -7.74 3.28
N SER A 49 -1.94 -7.28 4.16
CA SER A 49 -1.54 -8.06 5.34
C SER A 49 -2.61 -8.19 6.43
N ALA A 50 -3.73 -7.48 6.35
CA ALA A 50 -4.80 -7.60 7.34
C ALA A 50 -5.50 -8.97 7.22
N LEU A 51 -5.54 -9.56 6.02
CA LEU A 51 -6.07 -10.91 5.83
C LEU A 51 -5.25 -11.98 6.56
N TYR A 52 -3.95 -11.77 6.73
CA TYR A 52 -3.00 -12.79 7.20
C TYR A 52 -3.06 -13.03 8.72
N GLY A 53 -4.21 -13.53 9.19
CA GLY A 53 -4.43 -14.02 10.56
C GLY A 53 -4.83 -15.50 10.54
N GLN A 54 -4.45 -16.26 11.56
CA GLN A 54 -4.69 -17.71 11.61
C GLN A 54 -6.18 -18.07 11.39
N GLU A 55 -7.09 -17.39 12.08
CA GLU A 55 -8.54 -17.59 11.94
C GLU A 55 -9.02 -17.30 10.51
N ASN A 56 -8.61 -16.18 9.92
CA ASN A 56 -8.97 -15.83 8.54
C ASN A 56 -8.47 -16.86 7.55
N LEU A 57 -7.21 -17.29 7.68
CA LEU A 57 -6.62 -18.26 6.76
C LEU A 57 -7.37 -19.60 6.82
N GLN A 58 -7.77 -20.05 8.01
CA GLN A 58 -8.61 -21.23 8.17
C GLN A 58 -9.99 -21.07 7.52
N LEU A 59 -10.64 -19.91 7.69
CA LEU A 59 -11.93 -19.62 7.06
C LEU A 59 -11.86 -19.69 5.53
N ILE A 60 -10.78 -19.18 4.94
CA ILE A 60 -10.63 -19.09 3.48
C ILE A 60 -9.79 -20.23 2.88
N GLN A 61 -9.49 -21.30 3.64
CA GLN A 61 -8.57 -22.37 3.20
C GLN A 61 -8.95 -23.02 1.85
N HIS A 62 -10.24 -23.02 1.53
CA HIS A 62 -10.84 -23.57 0.31
C HIS A 62 -10.82 -22.58 -0.88
N LEU A 63 -10.44 -21.32 -0.64
CA LEU A 63 -10.30 -20.28 -1.67
C LEU A 63 -8.84 -20.17 -2.09
N LYS A 64 -8.57 -19.79 -3.34
CA LYS A 64 -7.23 -19.46 -3.80
C LYS A 64 -6.89 -18.03 -3.37
N TRP A 65 -5.75 -17.79 -2.73
CA TRP A 65 -5.40 -16.45 -2.26
C TRP A 65 -3.91 -16.11 -2.36
N ILE A 66 -3.63 -14.81 -2.45
CA ILE A 66 -2.30 -14.19 -2.31
C ILE A 66 -2.43 -13.05 -1.31
N THR A 67 -1.62 -13.04 -0.26
CA THR A 67 -1.62 -11.96 0.74
C THR A 67 -0.23 -11.69 1.27
N ARG A 68 -0.01 -10.47 1.76
CA ARG A 68 1.25 -10.07 2.37
C ARG A 68 1.36 -10.62 3.78
N VAL A 69 2.49 -11.27 4.08
CA VAL A 69 2.77 -11.70 5.46
C VAL A 69 3.25 -10.51 6.29
N PRO A 70 2.63 -10.23 7.45
CA PRO A 70 3.04 -9.12 8.31
C PRO A 70 4.35 -9.44 9.02
N MET A 71 5.25 -8.47 9.06
CA MET A 71 6.52 -8.54 9.78
C MET A 71 6.36 -8.57 11.31
N THR A 72 5.14 -8.68 11.84
CA THR A 72 4.90 -8.95 13.26
C THR A 72 5.09 -10.43 13.60
N ILE A 73 5.01 -11.33 12.61
CA ILE A 73 5.17 -12.77 12.81
C ILE A 73 6.66 -13.09 13.02
N LYS A 74 6.98 -13.81 14.09
CA LYS A 74 8.35 -14.15 14.48
C LYS A 74 9.10 -14.89 13.36
N LYS A 75 8.48 -15.93 12.80
CA LYS A 75 9.04 -16.70 11.67
C LYS A 75 9.31 -15.81 10.44
N ALA A 76 8.41 -14.87 10.13
CA ALA A 76 8.62 -13.93 9.02
C ALA A 76 9.84 -13.04 9.24
N LYS A 77 10.06 -12.53 10.46
CA LYS A 77 11.26 -11.76 10.79
C LYS A 77 12.54 -12.59 10.65
N GLU A 78 12.54 -13.80 11.21
CA GLU A 78 13.69 -14.71 11.15
C GLU A 78 14.09 -15.02 9.71
N LEU A 79 13.11 -15.31 8.84
CA LEU A 79 13.37 -15.60 7.43
C LEU A 79 13.95 -14.39 6.67
N VAL A 80 13.38 -13.20 6.85
CA VAL A 80 13.87 -11.99 6.18
C VAL A 80 15.31 -11.63 6.59
N GLN A 81 15.68 -11.91 7.85
CA GLN A 81 17.01 -11.62 8.40
C GLN A 81 18.08 -12.63 8.00
N ASN A 82 17.70 -13.91 7.88
CA ASN A 82 18.64 -15.00 7.64
C ASN A 82 18.76 -15.37 6.15
N ILE A 83 17.75 -15.06 5.34
CA ILE A 83 17.78 -15.36 3.92
C ILE A 83 18.53 -14.27 3.16
N GLU A 84 19.66 -14.67 2.59
CA GLU A 84 20.23 -14.00 1.43
C GLU A 84 19.42 -14.43 0.21
N VAL A 85 18.85 -13.43 -0.47
CA VAL A 85 18.14 -13.68 -1.73
C VAL A 85 19.22 -13.90 -2.77
N GLU A 86 19.23 -15.09 -3.37
CA GLU A 86 20.28 -15.51 -4.31
C GLU A 86 20.37 -14.58 -5.53
N GLU A 87 21.58 -14.45 -6.07
CA GLU A 87 21.83 -13.73 -7.31
C GLU A 87 21.04 -14.35 -8.46
N VAL A 88 20.48 -13.47 -9.31
CA VAL A 88 19.66 -13.87 -10.45
C VAL A 88 20.56 -14.46 -11.53
N LYS A 89 20.32 -15.71 -11.91
CA LYS A 89 20.97 -16.33 -13.08
C LYS A 89 20.65 -15.53 -14.35
N ASP A 90 21.58 -15.48 -15.30
CA ASP A 90 21.43 -14.62 -16.48
C ASP A 90 20.20 -14.94 -17.34
N GLU A 91 19.82 -16.22 -17.46
CA GLU A 91 18.60 -16.65 -18.17
C GLU A 91 17.30 -16.13 -17.54
N ASP A 92 17.29 -15.89 -16.23
CA ASP A 92 16.13 -15.34 -15.51
C ASP A 92 16.05 -13.81 -15.63
N LYS A 93 17.13 -13.13 -16.02
CA LYS A 93 17.15 -11.66 -16.17
C LYS A 93 16.33 -11.23 -17.39
N GLU A 94 16.43 -11.95 -18.50
CA GLU A 94 15.72 -11.61 -19.74
C GLU A 94 14.20 -11.77 -19.55
N LYS A 95 13.75 -12.92 -19.01
CA LYS A 95 12.34 -13.15 -18.64
C LYS A 95 11.78 -12.11 -17.66
N ARG A 96 12.62 -11.64 -16.71
CA ARG A 96 12.22 -10.59 -15.77
C ARG A 96 12.09 -9.23 -16.45
N SER A 97 12.89 -8.95 -17.47
CA SER A 97 12.82 -7.68 -18.18
C SER A 97 11.53 -7.52 -18.97
N ASP A 98 11.10 -8.59 -19.65
CA ASP A 98 9.80 -8.62 -20.33
C ASP A 98 8.62 -8.32 -19.40
N LEU A 99 8.76 -8.69 -18.12
CA LEU A 99 7.76 -8.51 -17.08
C LEU A 99 7.94 -7.24 -16.22
N ASN A 100 8.94 -6.40 -16.52
CA ASN A 100 9.33 -5.23 -15.71
C ASN A 100 9.62 -5.59 -14.23
N LEU A 101 10.32 -6.71 -14.02
CA LEU A 101 10.70 -7.26 -12.72
C LEU A 101 12.22 -7.27 -12.50
N GLU A 102 13.01 -6.50 -13.26
CA GLU A 102 14.48 -6.50 -13.16
C GLU A 102 14.97 -6.06 -11.79
N SER A 103 14.27 -5.11 -11.16
CA SER A 103 14.57 -4.57 -9.83
C SER A 103 14.04 -5.43 -8.67
N TYR A 104 13.65 -6.67 -8.95
CA TYR A 104 13.10 -7.62 -7.97
C TYR A 104 13.88 -8.92 -7.97
N THR A 105 14.22 -9.37 -6.78
CA THR A 105 14.74 -10.71 -6.53
C THR A 105 13.87 -11.41 -5.50
N TRP A 106 13.82 -12.74 -5.53
CA TRP A 106 12.99 -13.49 -4.60
C TRP A 106 13.54 -14.87 -4.28
N LYS A 107 13.09 -15.41 -3.14
CA LYS A 107 13.30 -16.80 -2.74
C LYS A 107 11.98 -17.38 -2.27
N GLU A 108 11.72 -18.63 -2.63
CA GLU A 108 10.55 -19.38 -2.19
C GLU A 108 10.89 -20.26 -0.98
N GLU A 109 9.94 -20.34 -0.05
CA GLU A 109 10.00 -21.27 1.07
C GLU A 109 8.61 -21.84 1.35
N ILE A 110 8.53 -23.15 1.57
CA ILE A 110 7.28 -23.79 1.97
C ILE A 110 7.13 -23.69 3.48
N VAL A 111 6.06 -23.05 3.94
CA VAL A 111 5.79 -22.80 5.36
C VAL A 111 4.40 -23.30 5.71
N THR A 112 4.27 -23.97 6.86
CA THR A 112 2.96 -24.24 7.46
C THR A 112 2.66 -23.18 8.51
N TYR A 113 1.58 -22.45 8.34
CA TYR A 113 1.11 -21.43 9.28
C TYR A 113 -0.42 -21.50 9.41
N GLY A 114 -0.92 -21.42 10.64
CA GLY A 114 -2.36 -21.56 10.92
C GLY A 114 -2.95 -22.92 10.54
N GLY A 115 -2.10 -23.96 10.45
CA GLY A 115 -2.50 -25.31 10.02
C GLY A 115 -2.58 -25.48 8.49
N ILE A 116 -2.21 -24.47 7.71
CA ILE A 116 -2.28 -24.49 6.25
C ILE A 116 -0.87 -24.46 5.68
N LYS A 117 -0.59 -25.36 4.74
CA LYS A 117 0.64 -25.36 3.94
C LYS A 117 0.58 -24.24 2.91
N GLN A 118 1.64 -23.44 2.85
CA GLN A 118 1.69 -22.22 2.06
C GLN A 118 3.06 -22.06 1.40
N THR A 119 3.09 -21.42 0.23
CA THR A 119 4.32 -20.93 -0.37
C THR A 119 4.54 -19.50 0.09
N TRP A 120 5.67 -19.23 0.74
CA TRP A 120 6.14 -17.90 1.08
C TRP A 120 7.18 -17.46 0.05
N LEU A 121 6.88 -16.38 -0.65
CA LEU A 121 7.77 -15.71 -1.57
C LEU A 121 8.41 -14.51 -0.85
N ILE A 122 9.67 -14.65 -0.44
CA ILE A 122 10.46 -13.55 0.12
C ILE A 122 10.97 -12.72 -1.04
N VAL A 123 10.45 -11.51 -1.21
CA VAL A 123 10.78 -10.59 -2.31
C VAL A 123 11.64 -9.45 -1.78
N LEU A 124 12.75 -9.18 -2.45
CA LEU A 124 13.55 -7.97 -2.31
C LEU A 124 13.22 -7.03 -3.48
N SER A 125 12.91 -5.77 -3.15
CA SER A 125 12.74 -4.70 -4.14
C SER A 125 13.82 -3.65 -3.95
N GLU A 126 14.65 -3.43 -4.97
CA GLU A 126 15.75 -2.45 -4.91
C GLU A 126 15.25 -1.03 -4.63
N LYS A 127 14.16 -0.64 -5.32
CA LYS A 127 13.52 0.66 -5.11
C LYS A 127 13.07 0.85 -3.65
N ARG A 128 12.51 -0.20 -3.06
CA ARG A 128 12.07 -0.18 -1.66
C ARG A 128 13.25 -0.20 -0.71
N GLN A 129 14.30 -0.97 -1.02
CA GLN A 129 15.53 -1.03 -0.25
C GLN A 129 16.15 0.36 -0.12
N LYS A 130 16.32 1.07 -1.24
CA LYS A 130 16.81 2.46 -1.24
C LYS A 130 15.94 3.37 -0.35
N SER A 131 14.62 3.32 -0.52
CA SER A 131 13.69 4.13 0.28
C SER A 131 13.73 3.80 1.78
N ASP A 132 13.86 2.52 2.14
CA ASP A 132 13.88 2.09 3.53
C ASP A 132 15.24 2.42 4.20
N LEU A 133 16.34 2.35 3.46
CA LEU A 133 17.67 2.80 3.92
C LEU A 133 17.71 4.31 4.14
N GLU A 134 17.20 5.12 3.20
CA GLU A 134 17.09 6.58 3.37
C GLU A 134 16.24 6.95 4.59
N LYS A 135 15.18 6.19 4.87
CA LYS A 135 14.36 6.38 6.09
C LYS A 135 15.13 5.99 7.35
N LEU A 136 15.92 4.91 7.31
CA LEU A 136 16.75 4.49 8.44
C LEU A 136 17.81 5.54 8.77
N GLU A 137 18.47 6.11 7.76
CA GLU A 137 19.44 7.21 7.93
C GLU A 137 18.78 8.45 8.53
N LYS A 138 17.59 8.84 8.04
CA LYS A 138 16.82 9.95 8.63
C LYS A 138 16.45 9.68 10.08
N GLN A 139 16.04 8.45 10.41
CA GLN A 139 15.74 8.05 11.79
C GLN A 139 16.98 8.13 12.67
N LEU A 140 18.13 7.64 12.21
CA LEU A 140 19.41 7.74 12.91
C LEU A 140 19.77 9.20 13.19
N SER A 141 19.75 10.07 12.18
CA SER A 141 20.08 11.49 12.36
C SER A 141 19.15 12.21 13.35
N GLN A 142 17.85 11.90 13.31
CA GLN A 142 16.89 12.45 14.27
C GLN A 142 17.12 11.93 15.70
N GLU A 143 17.46 10.65 15.83
CA GLU A 143 17.72 10.01 17.11
C GLU A 143 19.06 10.44 17.70
N GLU A 144 20.09 10.71 16.88
CA GLU A 144 21.37 11.29 17.29
C GLU A 144 21.16 12.66 17.92
N LYS A 145 20.38 13.54 17.27
CA LYS A 145 20.03 14.87 17.83
C LYS A 145 19.31 14.77 19.17
N LYS A 146 18.41 13.79 19.34
CA LYS A 146 17.72 13.53 20.60
C LYS A 146 18.67 12.99 21.67
N SER A 147 19.52 12.04 21.29
CA SER A 147 20.50 11.41 22.18
C SER A 147 21.53 12.43 22.68
N GLN A 148 21.97 13.36 21.83
CA GLN A 148 22.84 14.47 22.24
C GLN A 148 22.18 15.38 23.28
N LYS A 149 20.87 15.66 23.17
CA LYS A 149 20.14 16.44 24.17
C LYS A 149 20.06 15.68 25.50
N PHE A 150 19.70 14.40 25.47
CA PHE A 150 19.66 13.55 26.67
C PHE A 150 21.04 13.37 27.31
N LEU A 151 22.09 13.28 26.50
CA LEU A 151 23.47 13.19 26.98
C LEU A 151 23.87 14.45 27.74
N LYS A 152 23.56 15.63 27.19
CA LYS A 152 23.80 16.91 27.87
C LYS A 152 23.00 16.99 29.18
N GLU A 153 21.75 16.59 29.15
CA GLU A 153 20.88 16.58 30.34
C GLU A 153 21.48 15.71 31.46
N ILE A 154 21.82 14.45 31.17
CA ILE A 154 22.31 13.50 32.18
C ILE A 154 23.71 13.84 32.70
N GLN A 155 24.58 14.42 31.86
CA GLN A 155 25.94 14.84 32.27
C GLN A 155 25.92 16.14 33.10
N SER A 156 24.92 17.00 32.91
CA SER A 156 24.78 18.26 33.66
C SER A 156 24.13 18.09 35.03
N GLU A 157 23.43 16.98 35.24
CA GLU A 157 22.64 16.73 36.44
C GLU A 157 23.47 16.15 37.58
N GLU A 158 23.16 16.59 38.79
CA GLU A 158 23.79 16.13 40.02
C GLU A 158 22.83 15.17 40.72
N PHE A 159 23.29 13.95 40.99
CA PHE A 159 22.46 12.92 41.63
C PHE A 159 22.90 12.71 43.07
N GLU A 160 21.94 12.57 43.99
CA GLU A 160 22.22 12.25 45.40
C GLU A 160 22.69 10.80 45.59
N HIS A 161 22.30 9.89 44.68
CA HIS A 161 22.64 8.47 44.75
C HIS A 161 22.97 7.91 43.35
N PRO A 162 23.99 7.03 43.21
CA PRO A 162 24.30 6.36 41.94
C PRO A 162 23.12 5.65 41.26
N GLN A 163 22.19 5.09 42.04
CA GLN A 163 21.02 4.41 41.50
C GLN A 163 20.06 5.38 40.81
N ALA A 164 19.90 6.61 41.31
CA ALA A 164 19.04 7.62 40.68
C ALA A 164 19.53 7.94 39.26
N ALA A 165 20.85 8.10 39.10
CA ALA A 165 21.49 8.32 37.81
C ALA A 165 21.23 7.15 36.83
N ARG A 166 21.39 5.90 37.31
CA ARG A 166 21.12 4.69 36.52
C ARG A 166 19.65 4.51 36.16
N TYR A 167 18.72 4.86 37.05
CA TYR A 167 17.28 4.83 36.77
C TYR A 167 16.91 5.82 35.67
N LYS A 168 17.45 7.05 35.72
CA LYS A 168 17.24 8.05 34.67
C LYS A 168 17.82 7.60 33.34
N LEU A 169 19.03 7.05 33.34
CA LEU A 169 19.66 6.48 32.14
C LEU A 169 18.79 5.39 31.51
N LYS A 170 18.27 4.46 32.32
CA LYS A 170 17.36 3.40 31.87
C LYS A 170 16.07 3.96 31.26
N ALA A 171 15.51 5.01 31.86
CA ALA A 171 14.32 5.68 31.34
C ALA A 171 14.57 6.39 30.00
N ILE A 172 15.75 6.98 29.82
CA ILE A 172 16.20 7.57 28.55
C ILE A 172 16.38 6.49 27.48
N ASN A 173 17.11 5.41 27.80
CA ASN A 173 17.37 4.32 26.85
C ASN A 173 16.09 3.59 26.39
N LYS A 174 15.01 3.59 27.19
CA LYS A 174 13.68 3.12 26.73
C LYS A 174 13.08 3.96 25.59
N LYS A 175 13.49 5.23 25.47
CA LYS A 175 13.04 6.16 24.41
C LYS A 175 13.91 6.05 23.14
N LEU A 176 15.07 5.42 23.23
CA LEU A 176 16.04 5.27 22.13
C LEU A 176 15.98 3.85 21.54
N ARG A 177 15.68 3.76 20.25
CA ARG A 177 15.51 2.51 19.52
C ARG A 177 16.79 2.08 18.80
N LEU A 178 17.49 3.02 18.16
CA LEU A 178 18.67 2.77 17.32
C LEU A 178 19.99 3.10 18.02
N LEU A 179 19.93 3.98 19.03
CA LEU A 179 21.08 4.38 19.82
C LEU A 179 20.91 3.96 21.28
N GLU A 180 22.01 3.91 22.00
CA GLU A 180 22.07 3.70 23.44
C GLU A 180 23.02 4.71 24.06
N ILE A 181 22.69 5.21 25.24
CA ILE A 181 23.64 5.94 26.07
C ILE A 181 24.19 4.95 27.11
N LYS A 182 25.50 4.74 27.12
CA LYS A 182 26.18 3.90 28.13
C LYS A 182 26.86 4.74 29.18
N GLU A 183 26.74 4.31 30.43
CA GLU A 183 27.54 4.80 31.55
C GLU A 183 29.00 4.42 31.29
N VAL A 184 29.88 5.42 31.25
CA VAL A 184 31.34 5.23 31.17
C VAL A 184 31.92 5.25 32.57
N GLU A 185 31.55 6.26 33.35
CA GLU A 185 32.04 6.47 34.70
C GLU A 185 31.03 7.26 35.53
N LEU A 186 31.06 7.08 36.85
CA LEU A 186 30.25 7.83 37.79
C LEU A 186 31.17 8.47 38.83
N ILE A 187 31.31 9.79 38.76
CA ILE A 187 32.26 10.55 39.57
C ILE A 187 31.55 11.05 40.83
N GLU A 188 32.12 10.73 42.00
CA GLU A 188 31.71 11.30 43.28
C GLU A 188 32.36 12.69 43.44
N THR A 189 31.54 13.72 43.65
CA THR A 189 31.98 15.08 43.94
C THR A 189 31.20 15.65 45.12
N TYR A 190 31.58 16.83 45.61
CA TYR A 190 30.88 17.50 46.70
C TYR A 190 30.18 18.75 46.17
N SER A 191 28.92 18.94 46.57
CA SER A 191 28.16 20.15 46.24
C SER A 191 28.75 21.37 46.97
N LYS A 192 28.33 22.58 46.57
CA LYS A 192 28.70 23.82 47.28
C LYS A 192 28.28 23.81 48.76
N LYS A 193 27.36 22.93 49.15
CA LYS A 193 26.90 22.71 50.54
C LYS A 193 27.63 21.57 51.27
N LYS A 194 28.71 21.02 50.70
CA LYS A 194 29.48 19.85 51.21
C LYS A 194 28.71 18.53 51.26
N GLU A 195 27.64 18.39 50.49
CA GLU A 195 26.91 17.12 50.36
C GLU A 195 27.53 16.27 49.24
N LYS A 196 27.54 14.95 49.41
CA LYS A 196 28.02 14.02 48.37
C LYS A 196 27.03 14.01 47.20
N ILE A 197 27.55 14.23 46.00
CA ILE A 197 26.80 14.22 44.75
C ILE A 197 27.54 13.39 43.71
N TYR A 198 26.80 12.86 42.75
CA TYR A 198 27.32 12.00 41.70
C TYR A 198 27.05 12.61 40.33
N LYS A 199 28.08 12.67 39.48
CA LYS A 199 27.98 13.07 38.07
C LYS A 199 28.28 11.90 37.17
N MET A 200 27.42 11.66 36.19
CA MET A 200 27.58 10.55 35.26
C MET A 200 28.29 11.00 33.99
N ILE A 201 29.41 10.36 33.66
CA ILE A 201 30.01 10.41 32.33
C ILE A 201 29.37 9.30 31.50
N SER A 202 28.90 9.68 30.32
CA SER A 202 28.21 8.78 29.40
C SER A 202 28.66 8.99 27.97
N LEU A 203 28.48 7.96 27.14
CA LEU A 203 28.77 7.99 25.71
C LEU A 203 27.56 7.48 24.93
N ILE A 204 27.30 8.08 23.77
CA ILE A 204 26.31 7.57 22.81
C ILE A 204 26.96 6.47 21.97
N ILE A 205 26.33 5.31 21.92
CA ILE A 205 26.76 4.15 21.15
C ILE A 205 25.63 3.74 20.21
N LYS A 206 26.00 3.29 19.00
CA LYS A 206 25.06 2.72 18.04
C LYS A 206 24.69 1.30 18.46
N LYS A 207 23.41 0.95 18.34
CA LYS A 207 22.97 -0.45 18.48
C LYS A 207 23.21 -1.16 17.17
N ASP A 208 24.46 -1.55 16.91
CA ASP A 208 24.89 -2.11 15.62
C ASP A 208 24.06 -3.35 15.21
N GLU A 209 23.66 -4.18 16.17
CA GLU A 209 22.77 -5.32 15.93
C GLU A 209 21.39 -4.89 15.39
N GLU A 210 20.78 -3.87 16.00
CA GLU A 210 19.45 -3.36 15.59
C GLU A 210 19.52 -2.65 14.24
N ILE A 211 20.59 -1.90 13.99
CA ILE A 211 20.85 -1.24 12.71
C ILE A 211 21.07 -2.30 11.62
N SER A 212 21.96 -3.26 11.86
CA SER A 212 22.23 -4.37 10.94
C SER A 212 20.96 -5.16 10.62
N ARG A 213 20.13 -5.44 11.63
CA ARG A 213 18.84 -6.11 11.46
C ARG A 213 17.91 -5.32 10.53
N LYS A 214 17.73 -4.02 10.75
CA LYS A 214 16.90 -3.17 9.89
C LYS A 214 17.46 -3.01 8.49
N THR A 215 18.78 -2.96 8.35
CA THR A 215 19.46 -2.93 7.06
C THR A 215 19.22 -4.22 6.28
N LYS A 216 19.29 -5.38 6.92
CA LYS A 216 18.99 -6.69 6.31
C LYS A 216 17.51 -6.83 5.92
N GLU A 217 16.60 -6.22 6.68
CA GLU A 217 15.17 -6.19 6.39
C GLU A 217 14.79 -5.18 5.29
N ALA A 218 15.65 -4.20 4.99
CA ALA A 218 15.35 -3.12 4.07
C ALA A 218 15.00 -3.65 2.67
N GLY A 219 13.85 -3.20 2.14
CA GLY A 219 13.39 -3.60 0.82
C GLY A 219 12.78 -5.00 0.72
N LYS A 220 12.88 -5.82 1.78
CA LYS A 220 12.32 -7.18 1.79
C LYS A 220 10.86 -7.18 2.27
N PHE A 221 10.04 -8.02 1.67
CA PHE A 221 8.68 -8.32 2.11
C PHE A 221 8.30 -9.73 1.67
N ILE A 222 7.31 -10.33 2.33
CA ILE A 222 6.88 -11.70 2.03
C ILE A 222 5.45 -11.68 1.48
N LEU A 223 5.24 -12.41 0.39
CA LEU A 223 3.93 -12.78 -0.14
C LEU A 223 3.68 -14.24 0.19
N ALA A 224 2.47 -14.57 0.62
CA ALA A 224 2.06 -15.94 0.89
C ALA A 224 0.89 -16.34 -0.02
N THR A 225 0.86 -17.60 -0.41
CA THR A 225 -0.26 -18.23 -1.11
C THR A 225 -0.50 -19.65 -0.59
N ASN A 226 -1.75 -20.11 -0.57
CA ASN A 226 -2.11 -21.51 -0.34
C ASN A 226 -2.01 -22.38 -1.61
N LEU A 227 -1.61 -21.80 -2.73
CA LEU A 227 -1.36 -22.50 -3.98
C LEU A 227 -0.01 -23.20 -3.91
N VAL A 228 -0.06 -24.47 -3.52
CA VAL A 228 1.10 -25.35 -3.34
C VAL A 228 1.01 -26.55 -4.28
N GLU A 229 2.16 -27.18 -4.54
CA GLU A 229 2.28 -28.45 -5.30
C GLU A 229 1.62 -28.37 -6.69
N GLU A 230 0.55 -29.13 -6.93
CA GLU A 230 -0.11 -29.26 -8.24
C GLU A 230 -0.73 -27.95 -8.75
N ASN A 231 -1.07 -27.03 -7.85
CA ASN A 231 -1.65 -25.73 -8.20
C ASN A 231 -0.66 -24.58 -8.02
N LYS A 232 0.64 -24.86 -7.91
CA LYS A 232 1.67 -23.86 -7.64
C LYS A 232 1.78 -22.85 -8.79
N LEU A 233 1.70 -21.57 -8.44
CA LEU A 233 1.98 -20.47 -9.36
C LEU A 233 3.49 -20.23 -9.47
N GLU A 234 3.92 -19.70 -10.61
CA GLU A 234 5.28 -19.17 -10.72
C GLU A 234 5.46 -17.94 -9.81
N ALA A 235 6.66 -17.77 -9.23
CA ALA A 235 6.97 -16.61 -8.40
C ALA A 235 6.72 -15.25 -9.09
N SER A 236 7.04 -15.17 -10.38
CA SER A 236 6.78 -14.01 -11.24
C SER A 236 5.29 -13.68 -11.27
N GLU A 237 4.44 -14.70 -11.46
CA GLU A 237 2.99 -14.59 -11.49
C GLU A 237 2.42 -14.14 -10.14
N ILE A 238 2.91 -14.70 -9.02
CA ILE A 238 2.52 -14.27 -7.67
C ILE A 238 2.80 -12.77 -7.49
N LEU A 239 4.01 -12.34 -7.85
CA LEU A 239 4.45 -10.96 -7.67
C LEU A 239 3.68 -9.99 -8.57
N ILE A 240 3.44 -10.34 -9.84
CA ILE A 240 2.66 -9.52 -10.78
C ILE A 240 1.22 -9.41 -10.31
N THR A 241 0.60 -10.53 -9.94
CA THR A 241 -0.78 -10.59 -9.46
C THR A 241 -0.94 -9.71 -8.22
N TYR A 242 0.01 -9.77 -7.27
CA TYR A 242 0.02 -8.88 -6.10
C TYR A 242 0.26 -7.41 -6.47
N LYS A 243 1.21 -7.09 -7.36
CA LYS A 243 1.47 -5.69 -7.75
C LYS A 243 0.28 -5.04 -8.47
N ASN A 244 -0.50 -5.83 -9.20
CA ASN A 244 -1.72 -5.37 -9.85
C ASN A 244 -2.87 -5.06 -8.86
N GLN A 245 -2.73 -5.41 -7.58
CA GLN A 245 -3.67 -5.04 -6.51
C GLN A 245 -3.74 -3.52 -6.27
N GLN A 246 -2.72 -2.74 -6.65
CA GLN A 246 -2.70 -1.26 -6.47
C GLN A 246 -3.86 -0.51 -7.18
N SER A 247 -4.71 -1.24 -7.90
CA SER A 247 -5.98 -0.81 -8.48
C SER A 247 -7.05 -0.43 -7.46
N THR A 248 -7.21 -1.19 -6.37
CA THR A 248 -8.27 -0.95 -5.36
C THR A 248 -8.10 0.41 -4.69
N GLU A 249 -6.87 0.86 -4.44
CA GLU A 249 -6.56 2.18 -3.90
C GLU A 249 -7.03 3.34 -4.80
N ARG A 250 -7.05 3.14 -6.13
CA ARG A 250 -7.60 4.14 -7.07
C ARG A 250 -9.11 4.24 -6.94
N GLY A 251 -9.80 3.11 -6.77
CA GLY A 251 -11.23 3.06 -6.49
C GLY A 251 -11.57 3.79 -5.19
N PHE A 252 -10.83 3.53 -4.11
CA PHE A 252 -11.00 4.27 -2.86
C PHE A 252 -10.72 5.76 -2.99
N ARG A 253 -9.70 6.17 -3.76
CA ARG A 253 -9.43 7.59 -4.01
C ARG A 253 -10.58 8.25 -4.77
N PHE A 254 -11.18 7.58 -5.74
CA PHE A 254 -12.36 8.08 -6.45
C PHE A 254 -13.53 8.28 -5.50
N LEU A 255 -13.80 7.30 -4.62
CA LEU A 255 -14.88 7.38 -3.64
C LEU A 255 -14.62 8.42 -2.53
N LYS A 256 -13.37 8.84 -2.32
CA LYS A 256 -13.01 9.89 -1.37
C LYS A 256 -12.82 11.26 -2.04
N ASP A 257 -13.05 11.38 -3.35
CA ASP A 257 -12.85 12.64 -4.05
C ASP A 257 -13.94 13.65 -3.61
N PRO A 258 -13.55 14.83 -3.07
CA PRO A 258 -14.48 15.86 -2.60
C PRO A 258 -15.53 16.29 -3.63
N LEU A 259 -15.24 16.10 -4.92
CA LEU A 259 -16.15 16.40 -6.02
C LEU A 259 -17.37 15.46 -6.08
N PHE A 260 -17.38 14.35 -5.34
CA PHE A 260 -18.57 13.52 -5.11
C PHE A 260 -19.40 13.98 -3.91
N PHE A 261 -19.22 15.23 -3.47
CA PHE A 261 -20.05 15.88 -2.46
C PHE A 261 -19.97 15.23 -1.06
N THR A 262 -18.92 14.44 -0.79
CA THR A 262 -18.73 13.76 0.51
C THR A 262 -18.67 14.75 1.68
N ASP A 263 -18.13 15.95 1.42
CA ASP A 263 -17.97 16.99 2.42
C ASP A 263 -19.27 17.80 2.64
N SER A 264 -20.23 17.73 1.70
CA SER A 264 -21.46 18.53 1.73
C SER A 264 -22.69 17.78 2.24
N PHE A 265 -22.59 16.47 2.43
CA PHE A 265 -23.64 15.70 3.09
C PHE A 265 -23.23 15.42 4.54
N PHE A 266 -23.75 16.22 5.48
CA PHE A 266 -23.77 15.86 6.91
C PHE A 266 -24.73 14.68 7.09
N VAL A 267 -24.25 13.47 6.74
CA VAL A 267 -25.05 12.26 6.83
C VAL A 267 -24.87 11.67 8.23
N GLU A 268 -25.78 12.02 9.13
CA GLU A 268 -25.76 11.48 10.50
C GLU A 268 -26.44 10.11 10.60
N LYS A 269 -27.28 9.74 9.62
CA LYS A 269 -28.07 8.50 9.61
C LYS A 269 -27.37 7.38 8.83
N PRO A 270 -27.15 6.18 9.42
CA PRO A 270 -26.51 5.06 8.75
C PRO A 270 -27.12 4.69 7.39
N GLU A 271 -28.45 4.71 7.27
CA GLU A 271 -29.16 4.32 6.04
C GLU A 271 -28.85 5.25 4.87
N ARG A 272 -28.66 6.55 5.17
CA ARG A 272 -28.27 7.53 4.17
C ARG A 272 -26.80 7.35 3.75
N ILE A 273 -25.93 6.93 4.68
CA ILE A 273 -24.53 6.62 4.38
C ILE A 273 -24.47 5.42 3.43
N GLU A 274 -25.23 4.38 3.71
CA GLU A 274 -25.33 3.19 2.86
C GLU A 274 -25.86 3.52 1.47
N THR A 275 -26.93 4.32 1.38
CA THR A 275 -27.52 4.75 0.10
C THR A 275 -26.51 5.54 -0.73
N MET A 276 -25.81 6.49 -0.10
CA MET A 276 -24.79 7.28 -0.78
C MET A 276 -23.62 6.42 -1.23
N LEU A 277 -23.14 5.51 -0.37
CA LEU A 277 -22.09 4.57 -0.73
C LEU A 277 -22.49 3.69 -1.92
N PHE A 278 -23.73 3.21 -1.96
CA PHE A 278 -24.25 2.44 -3.09
C PHE A 278 -24.22 3.25 -4.39
N LEU A 279 -24.74 4.50 -4.38
CA LEU A 279 -24.71 5.38 -5.54
C LEU A 279 -23.29 5.66 -6.02
N MET A 280 -22.36 5.95 -5.10
CA MET A 280 -20.96 6.21 -5.42
C MET A 280 -20.27 4.97 -6.00
N SER A 281 -20.62 3.79 -5.50
CA SER A 281 -20.11 2.50 -6.00
C SER A 281 -20.63 2.20 -7.40
N LEU A 282 -21.90 2.50 -7.68
CA LEU A 282 -22.47 2.40 -9.02
C LEU A 282 -21.81 3.38 -9.98
N CYS A 283 -21.55 4.62 -9.55
CA CYS A 283 -20.76 5.56 -10.32
C CYS A 283 -19.38 4.98 -10.63
N LEU A 284 -18.64 4.50 -9.63
CA LEU A 284 -17.33 3.88 -9.82
C LEU A 284 -17.38 2.73 -10.84
N LEU A 285 -18.42 1.90 -10.79
CA LEU A 285 -18.66 0.82 -11.76
C LEU A 285 -18.76 1.37 -13.19
N ILE A 286 -19.64 2.35 -13.41
CA ILE A 286 -19.86 2.96 -14.73
C ILE A 286 -18.57 3.61 -15.24
N TYR A 287 -17.87 4.36 -14.38
CA TYR A 287 -16.61 5.00 -14.75
C TYR A 287 -15.54 3.98 -15.14
N ASN A 288 -15.39 2.87 -14.40
CA ASN A 288 -14.38 1.85 -14.69
C ASN A 288 -14.73 1.06 -15.95
N LEU A 289 -16.01 0.73 -16.18
CA LEU A 289 -16.45 0.08 -17.41
C LEU A 289 -16.21 0.97 -18.64
N GLY A 290 -16.62 2.23 -18.58
CA GLY A 290 -16.39 3.17 -19.69
C GLY A 290 -14.91 3.44 -19.95
N GLN A 291 -14.08 3.52 -18.90
CA GLN A 291 -12.63 3.60 -19.03
C GLN A 291 -12.04 2.36 -19.71
N ARG A 292 -12.45 1.17 -19.28
CA ARG A 292 -11.95 -0.09 -19.85
C ARG A 292 -12.29 -0.18 -21.33
N GLU A 293 -13.54 0.08 -21.69
CA GLU A 293 -13.98 0.03 -23.09
C GLU A 293 -13.21 1.03 -23.96
N LEU A 294 -13.13 2.29 -23.53
CA LEU A 294 -12.41 3.32 -24.26
C LEU A 294 -10.92 2.96 -24.45
N ARG A 295 -10.25 2.46 -23.41
CA ARG A 295 -8.84 2.04 -23.49
C ARG A 295 -8.67 0.87 -24.44
N ASN A 296 -9.62 -0.06 -24.49
CA ASN A 296 -9.60 -1.17 -25.43
C ASN A 296 -9.80 -0.68 -26.88
N CYS A 297 -10.70 0.28 -27.12
CA CYS A 297 -10.84 0.95 -28.41
C CYS A 297 -9.54 1.64 -28.86
N LEU A 298 -8.92 2.43 -27.97
CA LEU A 298 -7.66 3.13 -28.27
C LEU A 298 -6.52 2.17 -28.60
N LYS A 299 -6.43 1.04 -27.89
CA LYS A 299 -5.46 -0.02 -28.21
C LYS A 299 -5.71 -0.63 -29.59
N ARG A 300 -6.97 -0.93 -29.93
CA ARG A 300 -7.35 -1.47 -31.25
C ARG A 300 -6.98 -0.52 -32.40
N VAL A 301 -7.28 0.77 -32.23
CA VAL A 301 -7.02 1.81 -33.24
C VAL A 301 -5.56 2.30 -33.22
N LYS A 302 -4.76 1.89 -32.23
CA LYS A 302 -3.34 2.30 -32.03
C LYS A 302 -3.13 3.81 -32.04
N LYS A 303 -4.13 4.57 -31.63
CA LYS A 303 -4.11 6.03 -31.55
C LYS A 303 -4.45 6.47 -30.14
N GLY A 304 -3.69 7.42 -29.60
CA GLY A 304 -3.92 7.99 -28.28
C GLY A 304 -4.71 9.29 -28.32
N ILE A 305 -5.11 9.76 -27.14
CA ILE A 305 -5.76 11.07 -26.94
C ILE A 305 -4.83 11.92 -26.07
N ASN A 306 -4.85 13.25 -26.24
CA ASN A 306 -4.07 14.14 -25.39
C ASN A 306 -4.59 14.12 -23.94
N ASN A 307 -3.67 14.10 -22.97
CA ASN A 307 -4.00 14.28 -21.56
C ASN A 307 -4.12 15.77 -21.20
N GLN A 308 -4.38 16.07 -19.92
CA GLN A 308 -4.50 17.44 -19.39
C GLN A 308 -3.27 18.33 -19.63
N VAL A 309 -2.10 17.73 -19.86
CA VAL A 309 -0.81 18.42 -20.11
C VAL A 309 -0.44 18.35 -21.60
N GLY A 310 -1.36 17.95 -22.47
CA GLY A 310 -1.16 17.85 -23.92
C GLY A 310 -0.32 16.66 -24.39
N LYS A 311 0.03 15.71 -23.52
CA LYS A 311 0.77 14.49 -23.91
C LYS A 311 -0.19 13.39 -24.33
N VAL A 312 0.12 12.73 -25.45
CA VAL A 312 -0.65 11.59 -25.96
C VAL A 312 -0.63 10.43 -24.96
N THR A 313 -1.79 9.87 -24.66
CA THR A 313 -1.96 8.71 -23.77
C THR A 313 -2.94 7.70 -24.35
N LEU A 314 -2.62 6.41 -24.15
CA LEU A 314 -3.53 5.27 -24.41
C LEU A 314 -4.35 4.88 -23.17
N ARG A 315 -4.14 5.57 -22.05
CA ARG A 315 -4.77 5.27 -20.76
C ARG A 315 -5.50 6.50 -20.19
N PRO A 316 -6.39 7.17 -20.95
CA PRO A 316 -7.17 8.28 -20.40
C PRO A 316 -8.10 7.79 -19.29
N THR A 317 -8.55 8.72 -18.45
CA THR A 317 -9.66 8.49 -17.51
C THR A 317 -10.95 8.98 -18.14
N LEU A 318 -12.08 8.32 -17.86
CA LEU A 318 -13.38 8.72 -18.42
C LEU A 318 -13.79 10.10 -17.89
N ARG A 319 -13.36 10.44 -16.67
CA ARG A 319 -13.49 11.81 -16.14
C ARG A 319 -12.82 12.85 -17.04
N TRP A 320 -11.59 12.61 -17.50
CA TRP A 320 -10.91 13.51 -18.42
C TRP A 320 -11.68 13.65 -19.73
N ILE A 321 -12.19 12.53 -20.27
CA ILE A 321 -13.00 12.54 -21.49
C ILE A 321 -14.26 13.37 -21.34
N PHE A 322 -14.99 13.25 -20.23
CA PHE A 322 -16.14 14.11 -19.96
C PHE A 322 -15.77 15.58 -19.80
N GLN A 323 -14.56 15.90 -19.31
CA GLN A 323 -14.05 17.27 -19.32
C GLN A 323 -13.77 17.76 -20.74
N CYS A 324 -13.25 16.90 -21.64
CA CYS A 324 -13.06 17.25 -23.05
C CYS A 324 -14.38 17.60 -23.75
N PHE A 325 -15.50 16.98 -23.35
CA PHE A 325 -16.83 17.28 -23.88
C PHE A 325 -17.52 18.49 -23.24
N LYS A 326 -16.92 19.11 -22.21
CA LYS A 326 -17.46 20.37 -21.68
C LYS A 326 -17.44 21.45 -22.75
N GLY A 327 -18.57 22.14 -22.87
CA GLY A 327 -18.75 23.22 -23.83
C GLY A 327 -19.16 22.77 -25.24
N ILE A 328 -19.52 21.50 -25.45
CA ILE A 328 -20.30 21.10 -26.63
C ILE A 328 -21.74 21.58 -26.38
N HIS A 329 -22.25 22.43 -27.27
CA HIS A 329 -23.57 23.03 -27.13
C HIS A 329 -24.39 22.83 -28.39
N TYR A 330 -25.64 22.43 -28.20
CA TYR A 330 -26.65 22.46 -29.25
C TYR A 330 -27.34 23.83 -29.22
N VAL A 331 -27.28 24.57 -30.32
CA VAL A 331 -27.83 25.92 -30.44
C VAL A 331 -28.71 26.02 -31.68
N ILE A 332 -29.69 26.92 -31.62
CA ILE A 332 -30.55 27.27 -32.74
C ILE A 332 -30.26 28.73 -33.09
N LEU A 333 -29.64 28.96 -34.24
CA LEU A 333 -29.32 30.29 -34.75
C LEU A 333 -30.12 30.54 -36.02
N ASN A 334 -30.99 31.56 -36.02
CA ASN A 334 -31.86 31.92 -37.15
C ASN A 334 -32.69 30.74 -37.68
N GLY A 335 -33.19 29.88 -36.77
CA GLY A 335 -33.97 28.68 -37.13
C GLY A 335 -33.14 27.47 -37.58
N VAL A 336 -31.82 27.61 -37.74
CA VAL A 336 -30.91 26.53 -38.10
C VAL A 336 -30.33 25.89 -36.84
N LYS A 337 -30.48 24.57 -36.73
CA LYS A 337 -29.94 23.75 -35.63
C LYS A 337 -28.46 23.48 -35.88
N GLN A 338 -27.59 23.80 -34.93
CA GLN A 338 -26.14 23.62 -35.05
C GLN A 338 -25.52 23.14 -33.73
N ILE A 339 -24.44 22.35 -33.83
CA ILE A 339 -23.63 21.93 -32.69
C ILE A 339 -22.34 22.72 -32.71
N VAL A 340 -22.10 23.50 -31.66
CA VAL A 340 -20.91 24.34 -31.50
C VAL A 340 -19.85 23.58 -30.71
N ASN A 341 -18.58 23.88 -31.01
CA ASN A 341 -17.41 23.35 -30.30
C ASN A 341 -17.20 21.83 -30.47
N LEU A 342 -17.73 21.24 -31.54
CA LEU A 342 -17.50 19.84 -31.91
C LEU A 342 -16.24 19.71 -32.78
N THR A 343 -15.06 19.83 -32.16
CA THR A 343 -13.74 19.73 -32.82
C THR A 343 -13.45 18.32 -33.36
N GLU A 344 -12.46 18.18 -34.25
CA GLU A 344 -12.05 16.87 -34.78
C GLU A 344 -11.60 15.91 -33.68
N GLU A 345 -10.87 16.41 -32.67
CA GLU A 345 -10.48 15.62 -31.50
C GLU A 345 -11.72 15.11 -30.75
N ARG A 346 -12.74 15.95 -30.53
CA ARG A 346 -13.98 15.55 -29.85
C ARG A 346 -14.77 14.54 -30.68
N ARG A 347 -14.84 14.69 -32.01
CA ARG A 347 -15.45 13.70 -32.92
C ARG A 347 -14.72 12.37 -32.88
N PHE A 348 -13.39 12.40 -32.89
CA PHE A 348 -12.57 11.19 -32.77
C PHE A 348 -12.80 10.49 -31.42
N ILE A 349 -12.92 11.24 -30.32
CA ILE A 349 -13.21 10.63 -29.01
C ILE A 349 -14.62 10.03 -29.01
N LEU A 350 -15.62 10.72 -29.57
CA LEU A 350 -17.00 10.22 -29.68
C LEU A 350 -17.06 8.91 -30.48
N SER A 351 -16.31 8.79 -31.59
CA SER A 351 -16.27 7.57 -32.39
C SER A 351 -15.68 6.35 -31.69
N LEU A 352 -15.07 6.53 -30.51
CA LEU A 352 -14.53 5.45 -29.68
C LEU A 352 -15.50 5.02 -28.58
N LEU A 353 -16.59 5.76 -28.37
CA LEU A 353 -17.62 5.48 -27.37
C LEU A 353 -18.79 4.70 -28.00
N PRO A 354 -19.66 4.08 -27.18
CA PRO A 354 -20.86 3.42 -27.70
C PRO A 354 -21.75 4.39 -28.49
N ALA A 355 -22.45 3.90 -29.52
CA ALA A 355 -23.31 4.71 -30.38
C ALA A 355 -24.39 5.50 -29.62
N SER A 356 -24.83 5.01 -28.46
CA SER A 356 -25.75 5.74 -27.58
C SER A 356 -25.16 7.03 -27.03
N CYS A 357 -23.85 7.06 -26.75
CA CYS A 357 -23.14 8.26 -26.33
C CYS A 357 -22.99 9.24 -27.49
N GLU A 358 -22.69 8.75 -28.70
CA GLU A 358 -22.62 9.60 -29.89
C GLU A 358 -23.94 10.35 -30.13
N ARG A 359 -25.08 9.63 -30.08
CA ARG A 359 -26.43 10.22 -30.24
C ARG A 359 -26.80 11.26 -29.18
N TYR A 360 -26.13 11.27 -28.04
CA TYR A 360 -26.37 12.30 -27.02
C TYR A 360 -25.72 13.64 -27.41
N TYR A 361 -24.61 13.59 -28.14
CA TYR A 361 -23.82 14.76 -28.52
C TYR A 361 -24.01 15.21 -29.98
N LEU A 362 -24.51 14.32 -30.85
CA LEU A 362 -24.81 14.53 -32.28
C LEU A 362 -26.32 14.53 -32.50
#